data_AF-A0A350LP71-F1
#
_entry.id   AF-A0A350LP71-F1
#
_cell.length_a   1.000
_cell.length_b   1.000
_cell.length_c   1.000
_cell.angle_alpha   90.00
_cell.angle_beta   90.00
_cell.angle_gamma   90.00
#
_symmetry.space_group_name_H-M   'P 1'
#
loop_
_entity.id
_entity.type
_entity.pdbx_description
1 polymer ?
#
loop_
_entity_poly.entity_id
_entity_poly.type
_entity_poly.pdbx_seq_one_letter_code
_entity_poly.pdbx_strand_id
1 'polypeptide(L)'
;HHRYVGTPRDPVTARYNEGFHRFFPRVLRQCWQSAFRAEAEKLARKGRGWTDARNPFWRYWAMQGFMLLLAVLIGGGVGLLLFLWQAFIAVWQLELVNYIEHYGLIRKHLGDGKYEHVQPRHSWNAAHKASNWLLINLQRHSDHHYKPDRRFPLLQNYGADEAPQLPHGYPIMTMAAMVPRLWRRIMNPRVRRWRQMYYPEITDWRAYNKAANPMPR
;
A
#
# COMPACT_ATOMS: atom_id res chain seq x y z
N HIS A 1 -7.91 7.31 1.18
CA HIS A 1 -6.92 6.66 0.31
C HIS A 1 -6.86 5.12 0.50
N HIS A 2 -6.69 4.59 1.71
CA HIS A 2 -6.86 3.14 1.99
C HIS A 2 -7.89 2.89 3.09
N ARG A 3 -9.16 2.72 2.71
CA ARG A 3 -10.27 2.57 3.68
C ARG A 3 -10.05 1.42 4.67
N TYR A 4 -9.38 0.37 4.22
CA TYR A 4 -9.17 -0.86 4.98
C TYR A 4 -7.74 -1.05 5.48
N VAL A 5 -6.85 -0.04 5.37
CA VAL A 5 -5.43 -0.15 5.76
C VAL A 5 -5.28 -0.81 7.13
N GLY A 6 -4.33 -1.71 7.29
CA GLY A 6 -4.09 -2.42 8.54
C GLY A 6 -5.16 -3.46 8.90
N THR A 7 -6.05 -3.85 7.98
CA THR A 7 -7.04 -4.91 8.18
C THR A 7 -6.86 -6.04 7.16
N PRO A 8 -7.44 -7.24 7.38
CA PRO A 8 -7.37 -8.35 6.43
C PRO A 8 -7.93 -8.07 5.03
N ARG A 9 -8.78 -7.06 4.87
CA ARG A 9 -9.38 -6.67 3.58
C ARG A 9 -8.48 -5.79 2.73
N ASP A 10 -7.45 -5.18 3.32
CA ASP A 10 -6.56 -4.30 2.56
C ASP A 10 -5.45 -5.10 1.84
N PRO A 11 -5.38 -5.02 0.51
CA PRO A 11 -4.37 -5.75 -0.26
C PRO A 11 -2.95 -5.22 0.00
N VAL A 12 -2.82 -3.94 0.34
CA VAL A 12 -1.53 -3.25 0.42
C VAL A 12 -0.85 -3.41 1.78
N THR A 13 -1.59 -3.80 2.82
CA THR A 13 -1.01 -4.13 4.11
C THR A 13 -0.08 -5.34 3.99
N ALA A 14 1.21 -5.12 4.21
CA ALA A 14 2.24 -6.15 4.22
C ALA A 14 2.26 -6.84 5.59
N ARG A 15 2.11 -8.16 5.60
CA ARG A 15 1.93 -8.91 6.86
C ARG A 15 3.26 -9.06 7.59
N TYR A 16 3.20 -9.23 8.91
CA TYR A 16 4.39 -9.53 9.70
C TYR A 16 5.08 -10.80 9.16
N ASN A 17 6.39 -10.72 8.87
CA ASN A 17 7.22 -11.75 8.23
C ASN A 17 6.91 -12.07 6.76
N GLU A 18 5.98 -11.38 6.11
CA GLU A 18 5.78 -11.50 4.68
C GLU A 18 6.91 -10.78 3.94
N GLY A 19 7.73 -11.52 3.18
CA GLY A 19 8.77 -10.93 2.33
C GLY A 19 8.18 -10.30 1.07
N PHE A 20 8.87 -9.31 0.51
CA PHE A 20 8.42 -8.59 -0.68
C PHE A 20 8.07 -9.52 -1.85
N HIS A 21 8.86 -10.56 -2.10
CA HIS A 21 8.62 -11.56 -3.16
C HIS A 21 7.28 -12.32 -3.03
N ARG A 22 6.74 -12.44 -1.82
CA ARG A 22 5.40 -13.01 -1.57
C ARG A 22 4.31 -11.95 -1.63
N PHE A 23 4.63 -10.76 -1.12
CA PHE A 23 3.75 -9.60 -1.14
C PHE A 23 3.41 -9.17 -2.56
N PHE A 24 4.41 -9.04 -3.44
CA PHE A 24 4.27 -8.48 -4.79
C PHE A 24 3.19 -9.19 -5.65
N PRO A 25 3.25 -10.52 -5.89
CA PRO A 25 2.19 -11.18 -6.65
C PRO A 25 0.83 -11.15 -5.93
N ARG A 26 0.82 -11.08 -4.59
CA ARG A 26 -0.41 -10.98 -3.81
C ARG A 26 -1.09 -9.63 -4.01
N VAL A 27 -0.35 -8.54 -3.90
CA VAL A 27 -0.88 -7.18 -4.00
C VAL A 27 -1.39 -6.91 -5.40
N LEU A 28 -0.68 -7.31 -6.46
CA LEU A 28 -1.14 -7.13 -7.85
C LEU A 28 -2.51 -7.78 -8.10
N ARG A 29 -2.67 -9.03 -7.67
CA ARG A 29 -3.94 -9.76 -7.83
C ARG A 29 -5.05 -9.15 -6.98
N GLN A 30 -4.78 -8.86 -5.71
CA GLN A 30 -5.81 -8.41 -4.78
C GLN A 30 -6.21 -6.95 -5.01
N CYS A 31 -5.28 -6.06 -5.38
CA CYS A 31 -5.59 -4.66 -5.74
C CYS A 31 -6.49 -4.59 -6.96
N TRP A 32 -6.22 -5.36 -8.02
CA TRP A 32 -7.08 -5.39 -9.20
C TRP A 32 -8.51 -5.83 -8.86
N GLN A 33 -8.65 -6.93 -8.10
CA GLN A 33 -9.95 -7.42 -7.64
C GLN A 33 -10.67 -6.40 -6.74
N SER A 34 -9.94 -5.79 -5.81
CA SER A 34 -10.47 -4.80 -4.88
C SER A 34 -10.96 -3.55 -5.60
N ALA A 35 -10.17 -3.02 -6.53
CA ALA A 35 -10.52 -1.83 -7.31
C ALA A 35 -11.75 -2.08 -8.19
N PHE A 36 -11.78 -3.21 -8.88
CA PHE A 36 -12.92 -3.56 -9.74
C PHE A 36 -14.21 -3.74 -8.94
N ARG A 37 -14.15 -4.47 -7.81
CA ARG A 37 -15.31 -4.62 -6.91
C ARG A 37 -15.79 -3.29 -6.36
N ALA A 38 -14.88 -2.40 -5.97
CA ALA A 38 -15.24 -1.08 -5.43
C ALA A 38 -16.02 -0.22 -6.44
N GLU A 39 -15.60 -0.20 -7.70
CA GLU A 39 -16.33 0.52 -8.75
C GLU A 39 -17.65 -0.16 -9.11
N ALA A 40 -17.70 -1.50 -9.16
CA ALA A 40 -18.94 -2.25 -9.36
C ALA A 40 -19.96 -1.99 -8.23
N GLU A 41 -19.54 -2.00 -6.96
CA GLU A 41 -20.38 -1.67 -5.80
C GLU A 41 -20.88 -0.22 -5.83
N LYS A 42 -20.04 0.72 -6.30
CA LYS A 42 -20.42 2.12 -6.47
C LYS A 42 -21.47 2.31 -7.58
N LEU A 43 -21.41 1.54 -8.66
CA LEU A 43 -22.43 1.51 -9.71
C LEU A 43 -23.72 0.83 -9.23
N ALA A 44 -23.61 -0.29 -8.52
CA ALA A 44 -24.75 -1.02 -7.97
C ALA A 44 -25.58 -0.15 -7.00
N ARG A 45 -24.93 0.68 -6.18
CA ARG A 45 -25.61 1.69 -5.33
C ARG A 45 -26.42 2.73 -6.11
N LYS A 46 -26.20 2.84 -7.41
CA LYS A 46 -26.94 3.70 -8.34
C LYS A 46 -27.88 2.90 -9.27
N GLY A 47 -28.13 1.63 -8.97
CA GLY A 47 -28.97 0.75 -9.78
C GLY A 47 -28.35 0.34 -11.12
N ARG A 48 -27.01 0.42 -11.26
CA ARG A 48 -26.30 0.14 -12.52
C ARG A 48 -25.44 -1.10 -12.41
N GLY A 49 -25.36 -1.87 -13.50
CA GLY A 49 -24.44 -2.99 -13.64
C GLY A 49 -22.99 -2.52 -13.82
N TRP A 50 -22.03 -3.42 -13.58
CA TRP A 50 -20.60 -3.13 -13.76
C TRP A 50 -20.24 -2.86 -15.24
N THR A 51 -21.06 -3.32 -16.20
CA THR A 51 -20.90 -3.09 -17.64
C THR A 51 -21.35 -1.70 -18.09
N ASP A 52 -21.94 -0.88 -17.20
CA ASP A 52 -22.35 0.49 -17.52
C ASP A 52 -21.15 1.29 -18.09
N ALA A 53 -21.39 2.06 -19.14
CA ALA A 53 -20.35 2.86 -19.82
C ALA A 53 -19.67 3.87 -18.88
N ARG A 54 -20.29 4.22 -17.75
CA ARG A 54 -19.70 5.06 -16.71
C ARG A 54 -18.66 4.34 -15.85
N ASN A 55 -18.50 3.01 -16.01
CA ASN A 55 -17.42 2.30 -15.35
C ASN A 55 -16.06 2.80 -15.91
N PRO A 56 -15.20 3.40 -15.08
CA PRO A 56 -13.94 3.96 -15.55
C PRO A 56 -12.96 2.91 -16.09
N PHE A 57 -13.17 1.62 -15.81
CA PHE A 57 -12.35 0.53 -16.35
C PHE A 57 -12.34 0.49 -17.88
N TRP A 58 -13.43 0.88 -18.55
CA TRP A 58 -13.44 0.99 -20.02
C TRP A 58 -12.41 1.99 -20.52
N ARG A 59 -12.34 3.16 -19.88
CA ARG A 59 -11.33 4.18 -20.19
C ARG A 59 -9.92 3.68 -19.88
N TYR A 60 -9.73 2.99 -18.75
CA TYR A 60 -8.41 2.46 -18.37
C TYR A 60 -7.91 1.42 -19.36
N TRP A 61 -8.74 0.46 -19.75
CA TRP A 61 -8.38 -0.56 -20.74
C TRP A 61 -8.13 0.04 -22.13
N ALA A 62 -8.96 1.00 -22.55
CA ALA A 62 -8.76 1.70 -23.82
C ALA A 62 -7.42 2.46 -23.84
N MET A 63 -7.09 3.20 -22.78
CA MET A 63 -5.81 3.89 -22.65
C MET A 63 -4.63 2.92 -22.62
N GLN A 64 -4.73 1.80 -21.90
CA GLN A 64 -3.70 0.76 -21.88
C GLN A 64 -3.48 0.16 -23.27
N GLY A 65 -4.56 -0.23 -23.96
CA GLY A 65 -4.49 -0.77 -25.31
C GLY A 65 -3.91 0.24 -26.31
N PHE A 66 -4.30 1.51 -26.21
CA PHE A 66 -3.76 2.58 -27.04
C PHE A 66 -2.25 2.76 -26.85
N MET A 67 -1.75 2.77 -25.61
CA MET A 67 -0.31 2.91 -25.35
C MET A 67 0.48 1.69 -25.82
N LEU A 68 -0.05 0.48 -25.67
CA LEU A 68 0.55 -0.73 -26.20
C LEU A 68 0.62 -0.70 -27.73
N LEU A 69 -0.45 -0.26 -28.39
CA LEU A 69 -0.47 -0.07 -29.84
C LEU A 69 0.56 0.96 -30.27
N LEU A 70 0.63 2.10 -29.60
CA LEU A 70 1.59 3.16 -29.91
C LEU A 70 3.04 2.67 -29.78
N ALA A 71 3.34 1.88 -28.74
CA ALA A 71 4.66 1.28 -28.55
C ALA A 71 5.05 0.37 -29.72
N VAL A 72 4.10 -0.41 -30.25
CA VAL A 72 4.30 -1.25 -31.44
C VAL A 72 4.46 -0.41 -32.70
N LEU A 73 3.63 0.62 -32.90
CA LEU A 73 3.68 1.46 -34.10
C LEU A 73 4.98 2.25 -34.20
N ILE A 74 5.54 2.71 -33.07
CA ILE A 74 6.77 3.51 -33.05
C ILE A 74 8.02 2.63 -33.06
N GLY A 75 8.05 1.57 -32.23
CA GLY A 75 9.27 0.80 -31.97
C GLY A 75 9.19 -0.69 -32.33
N GLY A 76 8.10 -1.14 -32.96
CA GLY A 76 7.87 -2.54 -33.26
C GLY A 76 7.86 -3.42 -32.00
N GLY A 77 8.32 -4.66 -32.14
CA GLY A 77 8.41 -5.60 -31.01
C GLY A 77 9.37 -5.14 -29.90
N VAL A 78 10.45 -4.43 -30.25
CA VAL A 78 11.39 -3.87 -29.27
C VAL A 78 10.75 -2.75 -28.47
N GLY A 79 10.00 -1.86 -29.14
CA GLY A 79 9.24 -0.78 -28.48
C GLY A 79 8.23 -1.34 -27.47
N LEU A 80 7.50 -2.39 -27.86
CA LEU A 80 6.59 -3.09 -26.95
C LEU A 80 7.31 -3.69 -25.74
N LEU A 81 8.43 -4.39 -25.95
CA LEU A 81 9.22 -5.00 -24.87
C LEU A 81 9.71 -3.94 -23.88
N LEU A 82 10.29 -2.84 -24.38
CA LEU A 82 10.79 -1.75 -23.54
C LEU A 82 9.66 -1.06 -22.77
N PHE A 83 8.49 -0.88 -23.40
CA PHE A 83 7.32 -0.32 -22.73
C PHE A 83 6.81 -1.23 -21.61
N LEU A 84 6.68 -2.53 -21.87
CA LEU A 84 6.28 -3.51 -20.85
C LEU A 84 7.29 -3.60 -19.70
N TRP A 85 8.59 -3.56 -20.01
CA TRP A 85 9.65 -3.54 -19.01
C TRP A 85 9.58 -2.29 -18.14
N GLN A 86 9.44 -1.11 -18.76
CA GLN A 86 9.28 0.15 -18.03
C GLN A 86 8.04 0.13 -17.13
N ALA A 87 6.90 -0.34 -17.64
CA ALA A 87 5.66 -0.45 -16.87
C ALA A 87 5.82 -1.42 -15.69
N PHE A 88 6.48 -2.56 -15.91
CA PHE A 88 6.80 -3.51 -14.84
C PHE A 88 7.67 -2.88 -13.75
N ILE A 89 8.74 -2.17 -14.13
CA ILE A 89 9.61 -1.48 -13.17
C ILE A 89 8.85 -0.41 -12.39
N ALA A 90 7.99 0.36 -13.05
CA ALA A 90 7.17 1.38 -12.37
C ALA A 90 6.22 0.75 -11.34
N VAL A 91 5.52 -0.33 -11.71
CA VAL A 91 4.63 -1.08 -10.80
C VAL A 91 5.43 -1.71 -9.65
N TRP A 92 6.59 -2.31 -9.96
CA TRP A 92 7.47 -2.90 -8.97
C TRP A 92 7.97 -1.88 -7.94
N GLN A 93 8.38 -0.69 -8.38
CA GLN A 93 8.81 0.38 -7.47
C GLN A 93 7.65 0.89 -6.61
N LEU A 94 6.48 1.12 -7.21
CA LEU A 94 5.28 1.56 -6.49
C LEU A 94 4.93 0.56 -5.38
N GLU A 95 4.88 -0.74 -5.70
CA GLU A 95 4.52 -1.75 -4.72
C GLU A 95 5.61 -1.98 -3.67
N LEU A 96 6.87 -1.70 -4.00
CA LEU A 96 7.98 -1.77 -3.04
C LEU A 96 7.89 -0.63 -2.02
N VAL A 97 7.48 0.57 -2.44
CA VAL A 97 7.19 1.69 -1.53
C VAL A 97 6.00 1.37 -0.63
N ASN A 98 4.89 0.91 -1.21
CA ASN A 98 3.73 0.42 -0.47
C ASN A 98 4.12 -0.64 0.59
N TYR A 99 4.96 -1.59 0.20
CA TYR A 99 5.43 -2.65 1.10
C TYR A 99 6.16 -2.09 2.31
N ILE A 100 7.13 -1.18 2.11
CA ILE A 100 7.91 -0.63 3.23
C ILE A 100 7.06 0.28 4.12
N GLU A 101 6.10 1.01 3.56
CA GLU A 101 5.20 1.91 4.26
C GLU A 101 4.15 1.16 5.10
N HIS A 102 3.73 -0.03 4.69
CA HIS A 102 2.67 -0.80 5.33
C HIS A 102 3.13 -2.11 5.98
N TYR A 103 4.43 -2.28 6.19
CA TYR A 103 4.96 -3.52 6.77
C TYR A 103 4.61 -3.70 8.25
N GLY A 104 3.78 -4.70 8.54
CA GLY A 104 3.54 -5.23 9.87
C GLY A 104 2.68 -4.35 10.81
N LEU A 105 2.32 -3.14 10.36
CA LEU A 105 1.44 -2.21 11.05
C LEU A 105 -0.02 -2.54 10.73
N ILE A 106 -0.85 -2.58 11.76
CA ILE A 106 -2.22 -3.04 11.66
C ILE A 106 -3.14 -2.26 12.58
N ARG A 107 -4.44 -2.36 12.32
CA ARG A 107 -5.49 -1.82 13.19
C ARG A 107 -5.95 -2.88 14.19
N LYS A 108 -6.17 -2.46 15.43
CA LYS A 108 -6.83 -3.27 16.45
C LYS A 108 -8.24 -3.66 15.99
N HIS A 109 -8.55 -4.95 16.11
CA HIS A 109 -9.90 -5.47 15.95
C HIS A 109 -10.68 -5.23 17.24
N LEU A 110 -11.88 -4.67 17.12
CA LEU A 110 -12.74 -4.25 18.23
C LEU A 110 -13.91 -5.21 18.48
N GLY A 111 -13.94 -6.37 17.80
CA GLY A 111 -15.08 -7.29 17.80
C GLY A 111 -16.02 -7.09 16.61
N ASP A 112 -16.78 -8.12 16.25
CA ASP A 112 -17.85 -8.10 15.22
C ASP A 112 -17.46 -7.53 13.85
N GLY A 113 -16.19 -7.68 13.46
CA GLY A 113 -15.67 -7.11 12.20
C GLY A 113 -15.45 -5.59 12.25
N LYS A 114 -15.53 -4.95 13.42
CA LYS A 114 -15.15 -3.55 13.61
C LYS A 114 -13.65 -3.44 13.89
N TYR A 115 -13.04 -2.40 13.35
CA TYR A 115 -11.63 -2.07 13.56
C TYR A 115 -11.53 -0.61 14.02
N GLU A 116 -10.55 -0.30 14.86
CA GLU A 116 -10.29 1.07 15.32
C GLU A 116 -10.10 2.05 14.17
N HIS A 117 -10.24 3.36 14.36
CA HIS A 117 -10.07 4.30 13.25
C HIS A 117 -8.63 4.31 12.71
N VAL A 118 -8.43 4.71 11.44
CA VAL A 118 -7.09 4.88 10.88
C VAL A 118 -6.37 6.00 11.62
N GLN A 119 -5.14 5.76 12.05
CA GLN A 119 -4.31 6.70 12.79
C GLN A 119 -2.93 6.82 12.15
N PRO A 120 -2.15 7.88 12.42
CA PRO A 120 -0.79 8.04 11.91
C PRO A 120 0.14 6.85 12.23
N ARG A 121 -0.18 6.08 13.28
CA ARG A 121 0.52 4.86 13.69
C ARG A 121 0.28 3.63 12.81
N HIS A 122 -0.60 3.69 11.82
CA HIS A 122 -0.92 2.56 10.93
C HIS A 122 -0.11 2.54 9.62
N SER A 123 0.89 3.40 9.51
CA SER A 123 1.84 3.44 8.39
C SER A 123 3.20 3.93 8.88
N TRP A 124 4.26 3.47 8.25
CA TRP A 124 5.60 3.99 8.48
C TRP A 124 5.74 5.32 7.75
N ASN A 125 6.27 6.31 8.45
CA ASN A 125 6.62 7.61 7.90
C ASN A 125 8.13 7.65 7.59
N ALA A 126 8.59 8.56 6.73
CA ALA A 126 10.03 8.74 6.50
C ALA A 126 10.38 10.23 6.45
N ALA A 127 10.76 10.85 7.55
CA ALA A 127 11.07 12.30 7.57
C ALA A 127 12.40 12.72 6.88
N HIS A 128 12.96 11.93 5.95
CA HIS A 128 14.31 12.15 5.40
C HIS A 128 14.34 13.13 4.20
N LYS A 129 14.78 14.38 4.45
CA LYS A 129 14.81 15.51 3.49
C LYS A 129 15.26 15.17 2.05
N ALA A 130 16.34 14.42 1.86
CA ALA A 130 16.87 14.11 0.52
C ALA A 130 15.93 13.20 -0.30
N SER A 131 15.30 12.22 0.34
CA SER A 131 14.29 11.36 -0.30
C SER A 131 12.97 12.11 -0.51
N ASN A 132 12.62 13.02 0.39
CA ASN A 132 11.47 13.92 0.23
C ASN A 132 11.60 14.81 -1.02
N TRP A 133 12.78 15.31 -1.34
CA TRP A 133 12.98 16.11 -2.56
C TRP A 133 12.94 15.26 -3.83
N LEU A 134 13.55 14.08 -3.81
CA LEU A 134 13.59 13.17 -4.97
C LEU A 134 12.22 12.55 -5.30
N LEU A 135 11.41 12.29 -4.28
CA LEU A 135 10.10 11.62 -4.41
C LEU A 135 8.91 12.56 -4.24
N ILE A 136 9.12 13.88 -4.37
CA ILE A 136 8.07 14.89 -4.28
C ILE A 136 7.23 14.70 -3.00
N ASN A 137 7.88 14.79 -1.84
CA ASN A 137 7.35 14.62 -0.48
C ASN A 137 6.37 13.46 -0.26
N LEU A 138 6.56 12.31 -0.94
CA LEU A 138 5.79 11.08 -0.70
C LEU A 138 5.81 10.64 0.78
N GLN A 139 6.75 11.15 1.57
CA GLN A 139 7.04 10.66 2.91
C GLN A 139 6.20 11.27 4.04
N ARG A 140 5.15 12.04 3.73
CA ARG A 140 4.09 12.47 4.68
C ARG A 140 2.95 11.45 4.73
N HIS A 141 3.32 10.18 4.61
CA HIS A 141 2.41 9.07 4.32
C HIS A 141 1.39 8.85 5.44
N SER A 142 1.82 9.00 6.69
CA SER A 142 0.93 8.88 7.85
C SER A 142 -0.19 9.92 7.85
N ASP A 143 0.08 11.16 7.44
CA ASP A 143 -0.95 12.20 7.33
C ASP A 143 -1.86 11.99 6.12
N HIS A 144 -1.31 11.51 5.00
CA HIS A 144 -2.10 11.15 3.81
C HIS A 144 -3.07 10.00 4.10
N HIS A 145 -2.67 9.02 4.90
CA HIS A 145 -3.57 7.94 5.32
C HIS A 145 -4.60 8.37 6.36
N TYR A 146 -4.21 9.24 7.29
CA TYR A 146 -5.09 9.75 8.35
C TYR A 146 -6.11 10.77 7.81
N LYS A 147 -5.68 11.69 6.95
CA LYS A 147 -6.48 12.77 6.35
C LYS A 147 -6.31 12.81 4.82
N PRO A 148 -6.89 11.84 4.08
CA PRO A 148 -6.66 11.69 2.65
C PRO A 148 -7.19 12.83 1.78
N ASP A 149 -8.13 13.63 2.29
CA ASP A 149 -8.70 14.78 1.56
C ASP A 149 -7.84 16.04 1.70
N ARG A 150 -6.79 16.01 2.52
CA ARG A 150 -5.87 17.12 2.69
C ARG A 150 -5.00 17.27 1.45
N ARG A 151 -5.00 18.47 0.87
CA ARG A 151 -4.19 18.79 -0.31
C ARG A 151 -2.71 18.62 0.00
N PHE A 152 -1.96 18.10 -0.98
CA PHE A 152 -0.55 17.72 -0.85
C PHE A 152 0.36 18.76 -0.16
N PRO A 153 0.30 20.08 -0.45
CA PRO A 153 1.16 21.06 0.22
C PRO A 153 0.92 21.19 1.73
N LEU A 154 -0.29 20.86 2.18
CA LEU A 154 -0.75 21.01 3.56
C LEU A 154 -0.49 19.78 4.43
N LEU A 155 -0.03 18.68 3.83
CA LEU A 155 0.26 17.45 4.57
C LEU A 155 1.20 17.74 5.74
N GLN A 156 0.95 17.15 6.90
CA GLN A 156 1.75 17.39 8.10
C GLN A 156 2.82 16.31 8.28
N ASN A 157 3.90 16.66 8.98
CA ASN A 157 4.84 15.68 9.50
C ASN A 157 4.45 15.36 10.94
N TYR A 158 4.33 14.07 11.24
CA TYR A 158 4.14 13.58 12.60
C TYR A 158 5.48 13.24 13.23
N GLY A 159 5.64 13.60 14.50
CA GLY A 159 6.82 13.26 15.28
C GLY A 159 6.96 11.75 15.49
N ALA A 160 8.12 11.31 16.00
CA ALA A 160 8.39 9.89 16.27
C ALA A 160 7.51 9.30 17.40
N ASP A 161 6.90 10.18 18.20
CA ASP A 161 5.90 9.90 19.23
C ASP A 161 4.51 9.62 18.63
N GLU A 162 4.17 10.25 17.50
CA GLU A 162 2.85 10.15 16.88
C GLU A 162 2.78 9.12 15.74
N ALA A 163 3.86 8.96 14.98
CA ALA A 163 3.95 8.04 13.85
C ALA A 163 5.29 7.28 13.82
N PRO A 164 5.25 5.95 13.57
CA PRO A 164 6.45 5.14 13.50
C PRO A 164 7.27 5.54 12.26
N GLN A 165 8.59 5.65 12.42
CA GLN A 165 9.48 6.11 11.35
C GLN A 165 10.30 4.95 10.77
N LEU A 166 10.51 4.97 9.45
CA LEU A 166 11.56 4.15 8.85
C LEU A 166 12.93 4.61 9.37
N PRO A 167 13.87 3.68 9.58
CA PRO A 167 15.20 4.01 10.09
C PRO A 167 16.11 4.69 9.07
N HIS A 168 15.80 4.56 7.78
CA HIS A 168 16.58 5.10 6.67
C HIS A 168 15.65 5.60 5.57
N GLY A 169 16.19 6.38 4.63
CA GLY A 169 15.46 6.84 3.45
C GLY A 169 15.00 5.69 2.54
N TYR A 170 14.03 5.98 1.67
CA TYR A 170 13.40 4.97 0.81
C TYR A 170 14.37 4.15 -0.02
N PRO A 171 15.44 4.69 -0.64
CA PRO A 171 16.37 3.88 -1.42
C PRO A 171 17.02 2.75 -0.61
N ILE A 172 17.45 3.03 0.63
CA ILE A 172 18.06 2.03 1.51
C ILE A 172 17.01 1.00 1.93
N MET A 173 15.81 1.46 2.28
CA MET A 173 14.73 0.59 2.74
C MET A 173 14.18 -0.31 1.64
N THR A 174 14.03 0.18 0.42
CA THR A 174 13.58 -0.60 -0.74
C THR A 174 14.62 -1.67 -1.11
N MET A 175 15.91 -1.33 -1.13
CA MET A 175 16.99 -2.32 -1.32
C MET A 175 16.99 -3.38 -0.22
N ALA A 176 16.85 -2.98 1.06
CA ALA A 176 16.80 -3.92 2.17
C ALA A 176 15.57 -4.85 2.11
N ALA A 177 14.41 -4.35 1.66
CA ALA A 177 13.17 -5.12 1.50
C ALA A 177 13.31 -6.28 0.49
N MET A 178 14.20 -6.15 -0.48
CA MET A 178 14.50 -7.20 -1.47
C MET A 178 15.23 -8.41 -0.88
N VAL A 179 15.83 -8.27 0.31
CA VAL A 179 16.53 -9.33 1.04
C VAL A 179 15.76 -9.68 2.31
N PRO A 180 14.86 -10.70 2.30
CA PRO A 180 13.92 -10.94 3.40
C PRO A 180 14.56 -11.15 4.77
N ARG A 181 15.77 -11.74 4.83
CA ARG A 181 16.51 -11.93 6.08
C ARG A 181 16.96 -10.59 6.68
N LEU A 182 17.52 -9.71 5.85
CA LEU A 182 17.94 -8.37 6.25
C LEU A 182 16.74 -7.52 6.65
N TRP A 183 15.70 -7.51 5.81
CA TRP A 183 14.45 -6.80 6.09
C TRP A 183 13.86 -7.16 7.46
N ARG A 184 13.71 -8.45 7.75
CA ARG A 184 13.19 -8.91 9.05
C ARG A 184 14.09 -8.52 10.21
N ARG A 185 15.42 -8.55 10.04
CA ARG A 185 16.37 -8.11 11.08
C ARG A 185 16.20 -6.63 11.41
N ILE A 186 15.91 -5.79 10.42
CA ILE A 186 15.69 -4.35 10.60
C ILE A 186 14.29 -4.07 11.15
N MET A 187 13.24 -4.58 10.49
CA MET A 187 11.87 -4.12 10.74
C MET A 187 11.12 -4.87 11.82
N ASN A 188 11.41 -6.17 12.04
CA ASN A 188 10.66 -6.92 13.06
C ASN A 188 10.83 -6.39 14.50
N PRO A 189 12.03 -5.99 14.95
CA PRO A 189 12.18 -5.34 16.26
C PRO A 189 11.37 -4.04 16.37
N ARG A 190 11.29 -3.26 15.28
CA ARG A 190 10.56 -1.99 15.24
C ARG A 190 9.05 -2.22 15.29
N VAL A 191 8.53 -3.20 14.54
CA VAL A 191 7.12 -3.62 14.64
C VAL A 191 6.80 -4.09 16.07
N ARG A 192 7.69 -4.88 16.72
CA ARG A 192 7.45 -5.30 18.11
C ARG A 192 7.43 -4.13 19.09
N ARG A 193 8.33 -3.16 18.95
CA ARG A 193 8.34 -1.94 19.77
C ARG A 193 7.06 -1.12 19.57
N TRP A 194 6.62 -0.97 18.33
CA TRP A 194 5.35 -0.33 17.99
C TRP A 194 4.15 -1.04 18.65
N ARG A 195 4.11 -2.38 18.63
CA ARG A 195 3.07 -3.17 19.34
C ARG A 195 3.04 -2.87 20.83
N GLN A 196 4.21 -2.89 21.48
CA GLN A 196 4.33 -2.63 22.92
C GLN A 196 3.88 -1.21 23.28
N MET A 197 4.20 -0.23 22.44
CA MET A 197 3.88 1.18 22.70
C MET A 197 2.40 1.49 22.51
N TYR A 198 1.77 0.96 21.45
CA TYR A 198 0.43 1.37 21.06
C TYR A 198 -0.67 0.36 21.39
N TYR A 199 -0.32 -0.90 21.63
CA TYR A 199 -1.26 -1.99 21.90
C TYR A 199 -0.76 -2.96 22.99
N PRO A 200 -0.37 -2.46 24.18
CA PRO A 200 0.13 -3.31 25.26
C PRO A 200 -0.88 -4.38 25.70
N GLU A 201 -2.17 -4.16 25.46
CA GLU A 201 -3.26 -5.07 25.78
C GLU A 201 -3.36 -6.29 24.83
N ILE A 202 -2.75 -6.24 23.64
CA ILE A 202 -2.76 -7.37 22.70
C ILE A 202 -1.56 -8.27 22.99
N THR A 203 -1.83 -9.41 23.62
CA THR A 203 -0.81 -10.41 23.97
C THR A 203 -0.63 -11.49 22.90
N ASP A 204 -1.70 -11.86 22.18
CA ASP A 204 -1.66 -12.81 21.07
C ASP A 204 -1.77 -12.13 19.69
N TRP A 205 -0.68 -12.16 18.94
CA TRP A 205 -0.61 -11.58 17.60
C TRP A 205 -0.81 -12.60 16.46
N ARG A 206 -1.11 -13.87 16.76
CA ARG A 206 -1.18 -14.94 15.73
C ARG A 206 -2.21 -14.62 14.64
N ALA A 207 -3.42 -14.22 15.02
CA ALA A 207 -4.48 -13.88 14.08
C ALA A 207 -4.11 -12.65 13.23
N TYR A 208 -3.55 -11.62 13.87
CA TYR A 208 -3.06 -10.41 13.21
C TYR A 208 -1.95 -10.69 12.19
N ASN A 209 -0.93 -11.47 12.57
CA ASN A 209 0.21 -11.82 11.70
C ASN A 209 -0.22 -12.56 10.43
N LYS A 210 -1.28 -13.39 10.54
CA LYS A 210 -1.80 -14.19 9.42
C LYS A 210 -2.94 -13.49 8.67
N ALA A 211 -3.35 -12.29 9.09
CA ALA A 211 -4.57 -11.62 8.63
C ALA A 211 -5.81 -12.53 8.72
N ALA A 212 -5.94 -13.26 9.83
CA ALA A 212 -7.02 -14.22 10.10
C ALA A 212 -8.14 -13.66 10.99
N ASN A 213 -8.07 -12.38 11.37
CA ASN A 213 -9.18 -11.72 12.04
C ASN A 213 -10.40 -11.61 11.11
N PRO A 214 -11.62 -11.49 11.67
CA PRO A 214 -12.83 -11.29 10.86
C PRO A 214 -12.70 -10.13 9.87
N MET A 215 -13.26 -10.30 8.67
CA MET A 215 -13.25 -9.25 7.64
C MET A 215 -14.03 -8.02 8.13
N PRO A 216 -13.57 -6.80 7.80
CA PRO A 216 -14.28 -5.58 8.12
C PRO A 216 -15.64 -5.51 7.40
N ARG A 217 -16.68 -5.16 8.16
CA ARG A 217 -18.03 -4.89 7.66
C ARG A 217 -18.11 -3.54 6.95
#